data_AF-A0A7G2LUB7-F1
#
_entry.id   AF-A0A7G2LUB7-F1
#
_cell.length_a   1.000
_cell.length_b   1.000
_cell.length_c   1.000
_cell.angle_alpha   90.00
_cell.angle_beta   90.00
_cell.angle_gamma   90.00
#
_symmetry.space_group_name_H-M   'P 1'
#
loop_
_entity.id
_entity.type
_entity.pdbx_description
1 polymer ?
#
loop_
_entity_poly.entity_id
_entity_poly.type
_entity_poly.pdbx_seq_one_letter_code
_entity_poly.pdbx_strand_id
1 'polypeptide(L)' 'AVMSSEYNSRPLIPEVLVNGDQFAVIRPRPSFDEMINRDTIPEWL' A
#
# COMPACT_ATOMS: atom_id res chain seq x y z
N ALA A 1 -2.91 9.79 2.31
CA ALA A 1 -3.99 10.48 1.55
C ALA A 1 -5.30 9.72 1.74
N VAL A 2 -6.36 10.41 2.14
CA VAL A 2 -7.57 9.78 2.69
C VAL A 2 -8.48 9.07 1.67
N MET A 3 -8.33 9.37 0.37
CA MET A 3 -9.09 8.73 -0.73
C MET A 3 -8.17 8.02 -1.76
N SER A 4 -6.96 7.58 -1.36
CA SER A 4 -6.07 6.84 -2.26
C SER A 4 -6.60 5.44 -2.56
N SER A 5 -6.51 5.03 -3.83
CA SER A 5 -6.97 3.73 -4.33
C SER A 5 -5.86 3.05 -5.15
N GLU A 6 -5.93 1.72 -5.26
CA GLU A 6 -5.03 0.88 -6.07
C GLU A 6 -5.49 0.76 -7.55
N TYR A 7 -6.37 1.67 -8.00
CA TYR A 7 -6.86 1.73 -9.38
C TYR A 7 -5.72 1.68 -10.41
N ASN A 8 -5.91 0.89 -11.47
CA ASN A 8 -4.90 0.52 -12.48
C ASN A 8 -3.72 -0.30 -11.92
N SER A 9 -3.95 -1.11 -10.88
CA SER A 9 -2.92 -1.94 -10.24
C SER A 9 -1.72 -1.12 -9.76
N ARG A 10 -1.97 0.14 -9.36
CA ARG A 10 -0.93 1.06 -8.90
C ARG A 10 -0.79 0.91 -7.38
N PRO A 11 0.41 0.61 -6.87
CA PRO A 11 0.61 0.54 -5.43
C PRO A 11 0.28 1.87 -4.74
N LEU A 12 -0.29 1.77 -3.54
CA LEU A 12 -0.57 2.93 -2.70
C LEU A 12 0.70 3.75 -2.46
N ILE A 13 0.55 5.08 -2.42
CA ILE A 13 1.66 5.97 -2.10
C ILE A 13 2.08 5.78 -0.64
N PRO A 14 3.38 5.91 -0.33
CA PRO A 14 3.82 5.88 1.05
C PRO A 14 3.38 7.15 1.79
N GLU A 15 3.13 7.04 3.09
CA GLU A 15 2.85 8.18 3.98
C GLU A 15 3.97 8.28 5.03
N VAL A 16 4.43 9.51 5.28
CA VAL A 16 5.55 9.81 6.17
C VAL A 16 5.05 10.75 7.27
N LEU A 17 5.42 10.45 8.51
CA LEU A 17 5.24 11.33 9.65
C LEU A 17 6.57 12.02 9.95
N VAL A 18 6.54 13.33 10.12
CA VAL A 18 7.71 14.14 10.50
C VAL A 18 7.47 14.70 11.90
N ASN A 19 8.46 14.57 12.77
CA ASN A 19 8.46 15.14 14.12
C ASN A 19 9.81 15.80 14.41
N GLY A 20 9.85 17.13 14.37
CA GLY A 20 11.10 17.87 14.51
C GLY A 20 12.06 17.58 13.35
N ASP A 21 13.25 17.06 13.69
CA ASP A 21 14.29 16.61 12.76
C ASP A 21 14.17 15.13 12.39
N GLN A 22 13.21 14.41 12.98
CA GLN A 22 12.97 12.99 12.72
C GLN A 22 11.86 12.78 11.71
N PHE A 23 11.97 11.72 10.92
CA PHE A 23 10.89 11.23 10.07
C PHE A 23 10.76 9.71 10.15
N ALA A 24 9.54 9.22 9.97
CA ALA A 24 9.24 7.79 9.90
C ALA A 24 8.20 7.52 8.80
N VAL A 25 8.40 6.45 8.03
CA VAL A 25 7.41 5.98 7.07
C VAL A 25 6.31 5.22 7.83
N ILE A 26 5.14 5.84 7.99
CA ILE A 26 4.02 5.28 8.77
C ILE A 26 3.09 4.40 7.94
N ARG A 27 3.11 4.56 6.63
CA ARG A 27 2.41 3.68 5.68
C ARG A 27 3.38 3.38 4.54
N PRO A 28 4.02 2.19 4.50
CA PRO A 28 4.91 1.84 3.41
C PRO A 28 4.11 1.64 2.12
N ARG A 29 4.79 1.81 0.98
CA ARG A 29 4.25 1.41 -0.32
C ARG A 29 4.20 -0.13 -0.36
N PRO A 30 3.03 -0.75 -0.61
CA PRO A 30 2.96 -2.19 -0.83
C PRO A 30 3.78 -2.61 -2.06
N SER A 31 4.39 -3.78 -2.00
CA SER A 31 4.93 -4.47 -3.17
C SER A 31 3.81 -5.08 -4.02
N PHE A 32 4.10 -5.43 -5.26
CA PHE A 32 3.14 -6.10 -6.13
C PHE A 32 2.72 -7.48 -5.59
N ASP A 33 3.66 -8.22 -5.00
CA ASP A 33 3.37 -9.52 -4.39
C ASP A 33 2.41 -9.39 -3.21
N GLU A 34 2.56 -8.36 -2.37
CA GLU A 34 1.63 -8.09 -1.26
C GLU A 34 0.24 -7.67 -1.76
N MET A 35 0.15 -7.02 -2.93
CA MET A 35 -1.14 -6.69 -3.53
C MET A 35 -1.85 -7.96 -4.04
N ILE A 36 -1.13 -8.82 -4.76
CA ILE A 36 -1.70 -10.04 -5.34
C ILE A 36 -2.09 -11.05 -4.25
N ASN A 37 -1.28 -11.19 -3.20
CA ASN A 37 -1.57 -12.13 -2.09
C ASN A 37 -2.76 -11.70 -1.21
N ARG A 38 -3.28 -10.47 -1.35
CA ARG A 38 -4.52 -10.07 -0.69
C ARG A 38 -5.76 -10.62 -1.40
N ASP A 39 -5.63 -11.00 -2.66
CA ASP A 39 -6.70 -11.63 -3.41
C ASP A 39 -6.74 -13.13 -3.07
N THR A 40 -7.91 -13.62 -2.66
CA THR A 40 -8.13 -15.05 -2.46
C THR A 40 -8.71 -15.63 -3.74
N ILE A 41 -7.94 -16.47 -4.43
CA ILE A 41 -8.42 -17.19 -5.61
C ILE A 41 -9.21 -18.42 -5.13
N PRO A 42 -10.50 -18.53 -5.44
CA PRO A 42 -11.29 -19.68 -5.06
C PRO A 42 -10.93 -20.92 -5.91
N GLU A 43 -11.10 -22.13 -5.34
CA GLU A 43 -10.66 -23.40 -5.95
C GLU A 43 -11.33 -23.77 -7.28
N TRP A 44 -12.43 -23.10 -7.63
CA TRP A 44 -13.21 -23.35 -8.84
C TRP A 44 -12.81 -22.46 -10.03
N LEU A 45 -11.73 -21.70 -9.89
CA LEU A 45 -11.17 -20.81 -10.91
C LEU A 45 -9.92 -21.40 -11.58
#